data_AF-A0A5K1E2H4-F1
#
_entry.id   AF-A0A5K1E2H4-F1
#
_cell.length_a   1.000
_cell.length_b   1.000
_cell.length_c   1.000
_cell.angle_alpha   90.00
_cell.angle_beta   90.00
_cell.angle_gamma   90.00
#
_symmetry.space_group_name_H-M   'P 1'
#
loop_
_entity.id
_entity.type
_entity.pdbx_description
1 polymer ?
#
loop_
_entity_poly.entity_id
_entity_poly.type
_entity_poly.pdbx_seq_one_letter_code
_entity_poly.pdbx_strand_id
1 'polypeptide(L)'
;VKHNGKSNHAKPSSGCPMLSKRKLQKQYRDEMFRMGALDIEDAVQLGHKINTCPYYGSRSMIRAADLVVLPYQSLLLKSSRESLGLSLRNSIIIIDEAHNLADSLTNMYNSKVTKSQ
;
A
#
# COMPACT_ATOMS: atom_id res chain seq x y z
N VAL A 1 51.53 -14.37 8.59
CA VAL A 1 50.53 -14.46 7.51
C VAL A 1 49.44 -13.44 7.80
N LYS A 2 49.38 -12.33 7.04
CA LYS A 2 48.38 -11.26 7.24
C LYS A 2 47.09 -11.65 6.52
N HIS A 3 46.00 -11.88 7.26
CA HIS A 3 44.66 -12.04 6.69
C HIS A 3 44.15 -10.67 6.23
N ASN A 4 44.03 -10.47 4.91
CA ASN A 4 43.47 -9.26 4.33
C ASN A 4 42.02 -9.55 3.87
N GLY A 5 41.08 -9.47 4.81
CA GLY A 5 39.65 -9.54 4.54
C GLY A 5 39.16 -8.21 3.99
N LYS A 6 39.02 -8.10 2.66
CA LYS A 6 38.37 -6.95 2.03
C LYS A 6 36.87 -7.04 2.32
N SER A 7 36.38 -6.22 3.25
CA SER A 7 34.94 -5.99 3.42
C SER A 7 34.42 -5.20 2.21
N ASN A 8 33.68 -5.89 1.34
CA ASN A 8 32.90 -5.23 0.30
C ASN A 8 31.70 -4.53 0.95
N HIS A 9 31.89 -3.29 1.42
CA HIS A 9 30.77 -2.43 1.78
C HIS A 9 30.04 -2.00 0.50
N ALA A 10 28.99 -2.74 0.16
CA ALA A 10 28.01 -2.32 -0.83
C ALA A 10 27.43 -0.95 -0.40
N LYS A 11 27.56 0.06 -1.26
CA LYS A 11 27.03 1.40 -1.01
C LYS A 11 25.51 1.30 -0.75
N PRO A 12 24.97 1.94 0.29
CA PRO A 12 23.53 1.93 0.54
C PRO A 12 22.85 2.63 -0.63
N SER A 13 22.06 1.88 -1.40
CA SER A 13 21.17 2.47 -2.41
C SER A 13 20.21 3.40 -1.69
N SER A 14 20.05 4.63 -2.16
CA SER A 14 19.19 5.68 -1.60
C SER A 14 17.67 5.42 -1.72
N GLY A 15 17.25 4.15 -1.72
CA GLY A 15 15.87 3.73 -1.89
C GLY A 15 15.47 2.60 -0.96
N CYS A 16 14.16 2.39 -0.82
CA CYS A 16 13.61 1.31 0.01
C CYS A 16 14.10 -0.07 -0.49
N PRO A 17 14.77 -0.88 0.36
CA PRO A 17 15.31 -2.19 -0.03
C PRO A 17 14.25 -3.19 -0.55
N MET A 18 13.00 -3.02 -0.11
CA MET A 18 11.90 -3.93 -0.44
C MET A 18 11.07 -3.48 -1.66
N LEU A 19 11.24 -2.23 -2.13
CA LEU A 19 10.45 -1.68 -3.23
C LEU A 19 10.97 -2.09 -4.61
N SER A 20 12.28 -2.17 -4.78
CA SER A 20 12.91 -2.10 -6.11
C SER A 20 12.92 -3.41 -6.93
N LYS A 21 12.32 -4.49 -6.41
CA LYS A 21 12.46 -5.83 -7.00
C LYS A 21 11.17 -6.26 -7.72
N ARG A 22 10.95 -5.76 -8.96
CA ARG A 22 9.75 -6.06 -9.79
C ARG A 22 9.41 -7.55 -9.91
N LYS A 23 10.43 -8.41 -10.05
CA LYS A 23 10.25 -9.89 -10.10
C LYS A 23 9.62 -10.43 -8.81
N LEU A 24 10.05 -9.93 -7.66
CA LEU A 24 9.52 -10.35 -6.36
C LEU A 24 8.13 -9.78 -6.10
N GLN A 25 7.83 -8.57 -6.57
CA GLN A 25 6.46 -8.06 -6.54
C GLN A 25 5.50 -8.91 -7.36
N LYS A 26 5.93 -9.42 -8.52
CA LYS A 26 5.14 -10.38 -9.31
C LYS A 26 4.91 -11.67 -8.52
N GLN A 27 5.98 -12.27 -7.98
CA GLN A 27 5.88 -13.47 -7.16
C GLN A 27 4.93 -13.28 -5.97
N TYR A 28 4.99 -12.13 -5.30
CA TYR A 28 4.09 -11.81 -4.19
C TYR A 28 2.63 -11.75 -4.61
N ARG A 29 2.30 -11.11 -5.74
CA ARG A 29 0.93 -11.13 -6.28
C ARG A 29 0.46 -12.55 -6.58
N ASP A 30 1.31 -13.34 -7.23
CA ASP A 30 0.97 -14.71 -7.63
C ASP A 30 0.69 -15.59 -6.39
N GLU A 31 1.49 -15.43 -5.33
CA GLU A 31 1.26 -16.12 -4.05
C GLU A 31 0.02 -15.62 -3.31
N MET A 32 -0.23 -14.30 -3.27
CA MET A 32 -1.47 -13.76 -2.69
C MET A 32 -2.70 -14.35 -3.37
N PHE A 33 -2.72 -14.38 -4.70
CA PHE A 33 -3.83 -14.93 -5.47
C PHE A 33 -4.03 -16.43 -5.19
N ARG A 34 -2.93 -17.19 -5.02
CA ARG A 34 -2.96 -18.62 -4.71
C ARG A 34 -3.48 -18.91 -3.30
N MET A 35 -3.14 -18.08 -2.33
CA MET A 35 -3.51 -18.28 -0.92
C MET A 35 -4.94 -17.83 -0.61
N GLY A 36 -5.55 -16.99 -1.45
CA GLY A 36 -6.93 -16.54 -1.31
C GLY A 36 -7.06 -15.32 -0.40
N ALA A 37 -8.05 -15.33 0.49
CA ALA A 37 -8.29 -14.23 1.42
C ALA A 37 -7.20 -14.18 2.50
N LEU A 38 -6.39 -13.13 2.47
CA LEU A 38 -5.35 -12.84 3.46
C LEU A 38 -5.73 -11.57 4.21
N ASP A 39 -5.49 -11.56 5.52
CA ASP A 39 -5.54 -10.32 6.29
C ASP A 39 -4.25 -9.48 6.08
N ILE A 40 -4.16 -8.34 6.77
CA ILE A 40 -3.03 -7.44 6.62
C ILE A 40 -1.76 -8.05 7.23
N GLU A 41 -1.87 -8.81 8.30
CA GLU A 41 -0.77 -9.50 8.98
C GLU A 41 -0.17 -10.59 8.08
N ASP A 42 -1.00 -11.40 7.43
CA ASP A 42 -0.61 -12.43 6.48
C ASP A 42 0.08 -11.84 5.24
N ALA A 43 -0.47 -10.74 4.70
CA ALA A 43 0.13 -10.01 3.59
C ALA A 43 1.54 -9.50 3.96
N VAL A 44 1.73 -8.98 5.17
CA VAL A 44 3.04 -8.55 5.67
C VAL A 44 4.00 -9.73 5.80
N GLN A 45 3.57 -10.85 6.39
CA GLN A 45 4.38 -12.06 6.53
C GLN A 45 4.83 -12.61 5.17
N LEU A 46 3.92 -12.65 4.20
CA LEU A 46 4.22 -13.06 2.83
C LEU A 46 5.26 -12.13 2.19
N GLY A 47 5.12 -10.82 2.41
CA GLY A 47 6.06 -9.80 1.91
C GLY A 47 7.47 -10.01 2.48
N HIS A 48 7.57 -10.32 3.77
CA HIS A 48 8.84 -10.67 4.41
C HIS A 48 9.45 -11.95 3.85
N LYS A 49 8.66 -13.01 3.69
CA LYS A 49 9.10 -14.29 3.12
C LYS A 49 9.66 -14.14 1.71
N ILE A 50 9.00 -13.33 0.88
CA ILE A 50 9.39 -13.06 -0.51
C ILE A 50 10.45 -11.95 -0.60
N ASN A 51 10.72 -11.23 0.49
CA ASN A 51 11.61 -10.08 0.56
C ASN A 51 11.21 -8.95 -0.42
N THR A 52 9.92 -8.61 -0.42
CA THR A 52 9.33 -7.53 -1.21
C THR A 52 8.35 -6.69 -0.40
N CYS A 53 8.11 -5.46 -0.82
CA CYS A 53 7.27 -4.52 -0.09
C CYS A 53 5.80 -4.95 -0.16
N PRO A 54 5.18 -5.37 0.97
CA PRO A 54 3.79 -5.84 0.98
C PRO A 54 2.82 -4.72 0.58
N TYR A 55 3.05 -3.48 1.01
CA TYR A 55 2.21 -2.33 0.64
C TYR A 55 2.10 -2.16 -0.88
N TYR A 56 3.23 -2.04 -1.59
CA TYR A 56 3.22 -1.86 -3.04
C TYR A 56 2.83 -3.14 -3.80
N GLY A 57 3.14 -4.32 -3.24
CA GLY A 57 2.68 -5.60 -3.76
C GLY A 57 1.15 -5.70 -3.75
N SER A 58 0.53 -5.53 -2.58
CA SER A 58 -0.93 -5.58 -2.41
C SER A 58 -1.62 -4.47 -3.19
N ARG A 59 -1.06 -3.25 -3.20
CA ARG A 59 -1.60 -2.14 -4.00
C ARG A 59 -1.70 -2.47 -5.48
N SER A 60 -0.75 -3.23 -6.03
CA SER A 60 -0.79 -3.61 -7.44
C SER A 60 -1.95 -4.58 -7.78
N MET A 61 -2.55 -5.23 -6.78
CA MET A 61 -3.72 -6.12 -6.94
C MET A 61 -5.03 -5.36 -7.07
N ILE A 62 -5.12 -4.08 -6.70
CA ILE A 62 -6.36 -3.28 -6.75
C ILE A 62 -7.06 -3.36 -8.11
N ARG A 63 -6.29 -3.42 -9.21
CA ARG A 63 -6.84 -3.49 -10.58
C ARG A 63 -7.46 -4.84 -10.95
N ALA A 64 -7.07 -5.90 -10.26
CA ALA A 64 -7.51 -7.27 -10.51
C ALA A 64 -8.46 -7.79 -9.41
N ALA A 65 -8.72 -6.98 -8.38
CA ALA A 65 -9.57 -7.36 -7.27
C ALA A 65 -11.05 -7.14 -7.60
N ASP A 66 -11.89 -8.10 -7.25
CA ASP A 66 -13.35 -7.99 -7.40
C ASP A 66 -13.97 -7.14 -6.27
N LEU A 67 -13.34 -7.15 -5.09
CA LEU A 67 -13.73 -6.38 -3.92
C LEU A 67 -12.52 -5.61 -3.38
N VAL A 68 -12.70 -4.31 -3.16
CA VAL A 68 -11.70 -3.47 -2.51
C VAL A 68 -12.35 -2.84 -1.28
N VAL A 69 -11.77 -3.12 -0.11
CA VAL A 69 -12.15 -2.46 1.14
C VAL A 69 -11.18 -1.29 1.36
N LEU A 70 -11.73 -0.09 1.55
CA LEU A 70 -10.92 1.11 1.72
C LEU A 70 -11.57 2.10 2.68
N PRO A 71 -10.77 2.92 3.39
CA PRO A 71 -11.30 3.97 4.24
C PRO A 71 -11.90 5.11 3.39
N TYR A 72 -12.79 5.91 3.99
CA TYR A 72 -13.46 7.04 3.34
C TYR A 72 -12.52 7.98 2.60
N GLN A 73 -11.36 8.30 3.20
CA GLN A 73 -10.39 9.23 2.64
C GLN A 73 -9.84 8.72 1.30
N SER A 74 -9.56 7.43 1.21
CA SER A 74 -9.07 6.80 -0.02
C SER A 74 -10.11 6.78 -1.13
N LEU A 75 -11.41 6.80 -0.78
CA LEU A 75 -12.52 6.83 -1.75
C LEU A 75 -12.85 8.27 -2.18
N LEU A 76 -12.95 9.18 -1.22
CA LEU A 76 -13.56 10.50 -1.41
C LEU A 76 -12.55 11.52 -1.92
N LEU A 77 -11.29 11.47 -1.45
CA LEU A 77 -10.24 12.36 -1.94
C LEU A 77 -9.74 11.92 -3.31
N LYS A 78 -9.89 12.80 -4.30
CA LYS A 78 -9.42 12.57 -5.67
C LYS A 78 -7.92 12.26 -5.71
N SER A 79 -7.09 13.01 -4.98
CA SER A 79 -5.65 12.82 -4.91
C SER A 79 -5.27 11.44 -4.34
N SER A 80 -5.98 10.97 -3.32
CA SER A 80 -5.78 9.64 -2.73
C SER A 80 -6.16 8.53 -3.72
N ARG A 81 -7.28 8.67 -4.43
CA ARG A 81 -7.68 7.72 -5.48
C ARG A 81 -6.65 7.63 -6.60
N GLU A 82 -6.21 8.76 -7.13
CA GLU A 82 -5.19 8.82 -8.18
C GLU A 82 -3.87 8.21 -7.69
N SER A 83 -3.48 8.55 -6.46
CA SER A 83 -2.27 8.01 -5.82
C SER A 83 -2.35 6.51 -5.55
N LEU A 84 -3.53 5.91 -5.43
CA LEU A 84 -3.71 4.46 -5.34
C LEU A 84 -3.82 3.80 -6.72
N GLY A 85 -4.24 4.54 -7.74
CA GLY A 85 -4.62 4.02 -9.05
C GLY A 85 -6.02 3.43 -9.06
N LEU A 86 -6.90 3.93 -8.20
CA LEU A 86 -8.29 3.47 -8.04
C LEU A 86 -9.21 4.16 -9.07
N SER A 87 -9.87 3.37 -9.91
CA SER A 87 -10.93 3.83 -10.83
C SER A 87 -12.28 3.39 -10.29
N LEU A 88 -13.24 4.31 -10.22
CA LEU A 88 -14.62 4.02 -9.80
C LEU A 88 -15.54 3.73 -10.99
N ARG A 89 -15.01 3.75 -12.21
CA ARG A 89 -15.79 3.52 -13.43
C ARG A 89 -16.26 2.06 -13.45
N ASN A 90 -17.56 1.86 -13.69
CA ASN A 90 -18.20 0.53 -13.67
C ASN A 90 -18.10 -0.19 -12.31
N SER A 91 -17.98 0.55 -11.20
CA SER A 91 -17.95 -0.02 -9.85
C SER A 91 -19.25 0.25 -9.10
N ILE A 92 -19.63 -0.68 -8.23
CA ILE A 92 -20.65 -0.45 -7.19
C ILE A 92 -19.94 0.04 -5.94
N ILE A 93 -20.43 1.13 -5.35
CA ILE A 93 -19.86 1.70 -4.13
C ILE A 93 -20.82 1.43 -2.99
N ILE A 94 -20.33 0.76 -1.95
CA ILE A 94 -21.06 0.49 -0.72
C ILE A 94 -20.37 1.31 0.37
N ILE A 95 -21.15 2.17 1.04
CA ILE A 95 -20.68 2.94 2.20
C ILE A 95 -21.24 2.25 3.44
N ASP A 96 -20.36 1.59 4.17
CA ASP A 96 -20.67 1.10 5.52
C ASP A 96 -20.69 2.28 6.50
N GLU A 97 -21.50 2.22 7.56
CA GLU A 97 -21.61 3.27 8.58
C GLU A 97 -21.76 4.70 8.02
N ALA A 98 -22.59 4.86 6.99
CA ALA A 98 -22.78 6.12 6.27
C ALA A 98 -23.24 7.30 7.16
N HIS A 99 -23.70 7.01 8.39
CA HIS A 99 -24.03 8.03 9.37
C HIS A 99 -22.81 8.91 9.78
N ASN A 100 -21.57 8.43 9.64
CA ASN A 100 -20.36 9.24 9.88
C ASN A 100 -19.80 9.95 8.63
N LEU A 101 -20.46 9.81 7.47
CA LEU A 101 -19.93 10.28 6.20
C LEU A 101 -19.78 11.81 6.16
N ALA A 102 -20.77 12.54 6.67
CA ALA A 102 -20.78 14.01 6.66
C ALA A 102 -19.64 14.61 7.51
N ASP A 103 -19.41 14.07 8.70
CA ASP A 103 -18.33 14.50 9.58
C ASP A 103 -16.97 14.22 8.95
N SER A 104 -16.83 13.05 8.32
CA SER A 104 -15.60 12.66 7.61
C SER A 104 -15.31 13.59 6.44
N LEU A 105 -16.32 13.96 5.66
CA LEU A 105 -16.22 14.97 4.59
C LEU A 105 -15.78 16.32 5.13
N THR A 106 -16.44 16.80 6.19
CA THR A 106 -16.12 18.09 6.79
C THR A 106 -14.66 18.12 7.27
N ASN A 107 -14.20 17.06 7.94
CA ASN A 107 -12.84 16.95 8.43
C ASN A 107 -11.79 16.88 7.31
N MET A 108 -12.08 16.21 6.19
CA MET A 108 -11.15 16.11 5.06
C MET A 108 -10.92 17.43 4.32
N TYR A 109 -11.92 18.31 4.29
CA TYR A 109 -11.87 19.59 3.57
C TYR A 109 -11.71 20.81 4.49
N ASN A 110 -11.60 20.60 5.81
CA ASN A 110 -11.31 21.66 6.76
C ASN A 110 -9.79 21.86 6.91
N SER A 111 -9.36 23.08 7.19
CA SER A 111 -7.96 23.41 7.50
C SER A 111 -7.92 24.34 8.71
N LYS A 112 -7.19 23.94 9.75
CA LYS A 112 -7.02 24.73 10.96
C LYS A 112 -5.71 25.52 10.89
N VAL A 113 -5.80 26.84 10.96
CA VAL A 113 -4.63 27.73 11.06
C VAL A 113 -4.38 28.02 12.53
N THR A 114 -3.18 27.71 13.02
CA THR A 114 -2.76 28.02 14.40
C THR A 114 -1.50 28.87 14.38
N LYS A 115 -1.41 29.86 15.27
CA LYS A 115 -0.17 30.59 15.52
C LYS A 115 0.55 29.94 16.70
N SER A 116 1.79 29.51 16.50
CA SER A 116 2.70 29.16 17.59
C SER A 116 3.12 30.47 18.25
N GLN A 117 2.61 30.74 19.45
CA GLN A 117 3.13 31.82 20.31
C GLN A 117 4.28 31.31 21.16
#